data_AF-A0A957I859-F1
#
_entry.id   AF-A0A957I859-F1
#
_cell.length_a   1.000
_cell.length_b   1.000
_cell.length_c   1.000
_cell.angle_alpha   90.00
_cell.angle_beta   90.00
_cell.angle_gamma   90.00
#
_symmetry.space_group_name_H-M   'P 1'
#
loop_
_entity.id
_entity.type
_entity.pdbx_description
1 polymer ?
#
loop_
_entity_poly.entity_id
_entity_poly.type
_entity_poly.pdbx_seq_one_letter_code
_entity_poly.pdbx_strand_id
1 'polypeptide(L)'
;MEKKEIAQLKLDATKPTTFNLKLLRDWVIWQFPKKRVSGYFGAVHPPLAKHGWLPAVIHLDKNEAQIHGHVSETFDTPELAADYLAANNKK
;
A
#
# COMPACT_ATOMS: atom_id res chain seq x y z
N MET A 1 8.24 16.07 -10.01
CA MET A 1 7.73 14.82 -9.39
C MET A 1 6.39 15.14 -8.77
N GLU A 2 5.32 14.68 -9.39
CA GLU A 2 3.95 14.90 -8.90
C GLU A 2 3.71 14.04 -7.66
N LYS A 3 3.24 14.66 -6.59
CA LYS A 3 2.91 14.00 -5.33
C LYS A 3 1.40 14.02 -5.18
N LYS A 4 0.82 12.85 -4.91
CA LYS A 4 -0.59 12.68 -4.57
C LYS A 4 -0.73 12.70 -3.05
N GLU A 5 -1.50 13.64 -2.52
CA GLU A 5 -1.77 13.69 -1.08
C GLU A 5 -3.02 12.84 -0.77
N ILE A 6 -2.87 11.83 0.10
CA ILE A 6 -3.96 10.98 0.58
C ILE A 6 -3.89 10.96 2.10
N ALA A 7 -4.97 11.40 2.77
CA ALA A 7 -5.06 11.46 4.22
C ALA A 7 -3.80 12.06 4.89
N GLN A 8 -3.36 13.23 4.40
CA GLN A 8 -2.19 13.99 4.88
C GLN A 8 -0.82 13.34 4.59
N LEU A 9 -0.78 12.16 3.95
CA LEU A 9 0.46 11.55 3.48
C LEU A 9 0.69 11.86 2.00
N LYS A 10 1.94 12.19 1.65
CA LYS A 10 2.34 12.48 0.28
C LYS A 10 2.89 11.23 -0.37
N LEU A 11 2.09 10.59 -1.22
CA LEU A 11 2.50 9.48 -2.05
C LEU A 11 3.07 9.99 -3.38
N ASP A 12 4.07 9.29 -3.89
CA ASP A 12 4.61 9.52 -5.22
C ASP A 12 3.62 9.00 -6.28
N ALA A 13 3.33 9.80 -7.30
CA ALA A 13 2.39 9.44 -8.36
C ALA A 13 2.99 8.48 -9.41
N THR A 14 4.29 8.18 -9.34
CA THR A 14 5.01 7.39 -10.36
C THR A 14 5.61 6.10 -9.82
N LYS A 15 5.82 5.99 -8.50
CA LYS A 15 6.48 4.83 -7.88
C LYS A 15 5.91 4.51 -6.50
N PRO A 16 6.19 3.32 -5.94
CA PRO A 16 5.78 3.02 -4.58
C PRO A 16 6.46 3.96 -3.58
N THR A 17 5.72 4.35 -2.53
CA THR A 17 6.23 5.22 -1.47
C THR A 17 6.36 4.44 -0.17
N THR A 18 7.54 4.47 0.42
CA THR A 18 7.80 3.79 1.69
C THR A 18 7.47 4.71 2.86
N PHE A 19 6.64 4.21 3.77
CA PHE A 19 6.35 4.87 5.05
C PHE A 19 6.71 3.95 6.20
N ASN A 20 7.13 4.54 7.32
CA ASN A 20 7.21 3.81 8.58
C ASN A 20 5.79 3.47 9.07
N LEU A 21 5.57 2.27 9.60
CA LEU A 21 4.25 1.85 10.11
C LEU A 21 3.72 2.79 11.20
N LYS A 22 4.60 3.48 11.95
CA LYS A 22 4.20 4.51 12.94
C LYS A 22 3.47 5.71 12.32
N LEU A 23 3.77 6.06 11.06
CA LEU A 23 3.09 7.14 10.34
C LEU A 23 1.72 6.71 9.81
N LEU A 24 1.48 5.40 9.74
CA LEU A 24 0.23 4.79 9.29
C LEU A 24 -0.66 4.38 10.46
N ARG A 25 -0.46 4.97 11.65
CA ARG A 25 -1.21 4.63 12.87
C ARG A 25 -2.73 4.76 12.74
N ASP A 26 -3.17 5.71 11.90
CA ASP A 26 -4.58 6.01 11.65
C ASP A 26 -5.10 5.28 10.40
N TRP A 27 -4.25 4.47 9.75
CA TRP A 27 -4.60 3.70 8.55
C TRP A 27 -4.81 2.24 8.92
N VAL A 28 -5.71 1.57 8.21
CA VAL A 28 -5.83 0.12 8.33
C VAL A 28 -4.74 -0.52 7.48
N ILE A 29 -4.01 -1.46 8.06
CA ILE A 29 -2.95 -2.21 7.39
C ILE A 29 -3.35 -3.67 7.39
N TRP A 30 -3.59 -4.23 6.21
CA TRP A 30 -3.94 -5.62 6.02
C TRP A 30 -2.77 -6.37 5.41
N GLN A 31 -2.28 -7.40 6.11
CA GLN A 31 -1.20 -8.26 5.65
C GLN A 31 -1.75 -9.63 5.27
N PHE A 32 -1.30 -10.16 4.14
CA PHE A 32 -1.61 -11.52 3.72
C PHE A 32 -0.41 -12.45 3.94
N PRO A 33 -0.63 -13.75 4.18
CA PRO A 33 0.45 -14.72 4.38
C PRO A 33 1.28 -15.01 3.11
N LYS A 34 0.96 -14.36 1.97
CA LYS A 34 1.72 -14.46 0.72
C LYS A 34 3.00 -13.62 0.81
N LYS A 35 4.17 -14.26 0.73
CA LYS A 35 5.48 -13.58 0.74
C LYS A 35 5.87 -13.05 -0.64
N ARG A 36 6.53 -11.89 -0.64
CA ARG A 36 7.36 -11.33 -1.71
C ARG A 36 8.83 -11.44 -1.25
N VAL A 37 9.78 -11.40 -2.19
CA VAL A 37 11.24 -11.52 -1.93
C VAL A 37 11.72 -10.70 -0.72
N SER A 38 11.14 -9.51 -0.51
CA SER A 38 11.53 -8.60 0.57
C SER A 38 10.49 -8.40 1.67
N GLY A 39 9.27 -8.95 1.60
CA GLY A 39 8.19 -8.63 2.54
C GLY A 39 6.92 -9.46 2.31
N TYR A 40 5.77 -8.96 2.76
CA TYR A 40 4.47 -9.61 2.56
C TYR A 40 3.56 -8.77 1.67
N PHE A 41 2.76 -9.43 0.84
CA PHE A 41 1.69 -8.73 0.14
C PHE A 41 0.66 -8.23 1.15
N GLY A 42 0.18 -7.02 0.91
CA GLY A 42 -0.78 -6.37 1.77
C GLY A 42 -1.56 -5.31 1.04
N ALA A 43 -2.43 -4.68 1.80
CA ALA A 43 -3.19 -3.53 1.39
C ALA A 43 -3.27 -2.55 2.56
N VAL A 44 -3.39 -1.28 2.25
CA VAL A 44 -3.59 -0.23 3.25
C VAL A 44 -4.81 0.60 2.88
N HIS A 45 -5.56 1.02 3.89
CA HIS A 45 -6.74 1.85 3.71
C HIS A 45 -6.57 3.13 4.52
N PRO A 46 -6.64 4.31 3.87
CA PRO A 46 -6.61 5.58 4.60
C PRO A 46 -7.88 5.76 5.43
N PRO A 47 -7.86 6.59 6.49
CA PRO A 47 -9.06 6.93 7.27
C PRO A 47 -10.02 7.86 6.50
N LEU A 48 -10.38 7.50 5.27
CA LEU A 48 -11.25 8.25 4.37
C LEU A 48 -12.42 7.36 3.94
N ALA A 49 -13.64 7.80 4.25
CA ALA A 49 -14.85 6.98 4.09
C ALA A 49 -15.18 6.55 2.64
N LYS A 50 -14.62 7.22 1.63
CA LYS A 50 -14.89 6.96 0.20
C LYS A 50 -13.65 6.60 -0.60
N HIS A 51 -12.54 6.32 0.07
CA HIS A 51 -11.30 5.96 -0.61
C HIS A 51 -11.18 4.44 -0.63
N GLY A 52 -10.80 3.83 -1.76
CA GLY A 52 -10.56 2.40 -1.81
C GLY A 52 -9.24 1.98 -1.15
N TRP A 53 -9.01 0.68 -1.10
CA TRP A 53 -7.76 0.07 -0.66
C TRP A 53 -6.62 0.37 -1.63
N LEU A 54 -5.45 0.61 -1.06
CA LEU A 54 -4.21 0.79 -1.80
C LEU A 54 -3.34 -0.45 -1.68
N PRO A 55 -2.75 -0.94 -2.79
CA PRO A 55 -1.81 -2.02 -2.74
C PRO A 55 -0.57 -1.66 -1.91
N ALA A 56 -0.07 -2.60 -1.11
CA ALA A 56 1.15 -2.38 -0.32
C ALA A 56 2.02 -3.64 -0.18
N VAL A 57 3.30 -3.43 0.08
CA VAL A 57 4.22 -4.47 0.55
C VAL A 57 4.63 -4.14 1.98
N ILE A 58 4.38 -5.07 2.90
CA ILE A 58 4.61 -4.89 4.33
C ILE A 58 5.93 -5.55 4.73
N HIS A 59 6.84 -4.74 5.28
CA HIS A 59 8.16 -5.14 5.76
C HIS A 59 8.17 -5.06 7.28
N LEU A 60 7.73 -6.12 7.95
CA LEU A 60 7.64 -6.15 9.42
C LEU A 60 9.01 -6.02 10.08
N ASP A 61 10.05 -6.62 9.49
CA ASP A 61 11.44 -6.55 9.94
C ASP A 61 12.00 -5.12 9.96
N LYS A 62 11.51 -4.25 9.07
CA LYS A 62 11.92 -2.84 8.98
C LYS A 62 10.90 -1.87 9.59
N ASN A 63 9.76 -2.37 10.05
CA ASN A 63 8.63 -1.57 10.48
C ASN A 63 8.18 -0.56 9.40
N GLU A 64 8.10 -1.04 8.15
CA GLU A 64 7.80 -0.22 6.97
C GLU A 64 6.65 -0.82 6.14
N ALA A 65 5.90 0.05 5.46
CA ALA A 65 4.98 -0.31 4.39
C ALA A 65 5.34 0.47 3.12
N GLN A 66 5.56 -0.26 2.04
CA GLN A 66 5.75 0.27 0.71
C GLN A 66 4.39 0.36 0.02
N ILE A 67 3.78 1.55 -0.01
CA ILE A 67 2.44 1.79 -0.54
C ILE A 67 2.51 2.14 -2.03
N HIS A 68 1.74 1.44 -2.85
CA HIS A 68 1.65 1.64 -4.29
C HIS A 68 0.53 2.64 -4.64
N GLY A 69 0.62 3.87 -4.10
CA GLY A 69 -0.36 4.94 -4.36
C GLY A 69 -0.31 5.57 -5.76
N HIS A 70 0.67 5.20 -6.58
CA HIS A 70 0.81 5.58 -7.99
C HIS A 70 -0.12 4.79 -8.91
N VAL A 71 -0.70 3.68 -8.42
CA VAL A 71 -1.67 2.91 -9.20
C VAL A 71 -2.90 3.77 -9.43
N SER A 72 -3.35 3.83 -10.69
CA SER A 72 -4.43 4.71 -11.13
C SER A 72 -5.77 4.37 -10.48
N GLU A 73 -5.96 3.10 -10.09
CA GLU A 73 -7.16 2.58 -9.44
C GLU A 73 -6.93 2.28 -7.96
N THR A 74 -7.99 2.45 -7.18
CA THR A 74 -8.12 1.94 -5.80
C THR A 74 -9.06 0.75 -5.82
N PHE A 75 -8.93 -0.15 -4.86
CA PHE A 75 -9.69 -1.41 -4.86
C PHE A 75 -10.78 -1.42 -3.80
N ASP A 76 -11.87 -2.13 -4.04
CA ASP A 76 -12.98 -2.23 -3.07
C ASP A 76 -12.62 -3.08 -1.84
N THR A 77 -11.70 -4.04 -2.00
CA THR A 77 -11.29 -4.96 -0.93
C THR A 77 -9.76 -5.03 -0.78
N PRO A 78 -9.24 -5.38 0.41
CA PRO A 78 -7.81 -5.56 0.61
C PRO A 78 -7.25 -6.73 -0.22
N GLU A 79 -8.03 -7.77 -0.47
CA GLU A 79 -7.64 -8.92 -1.30
C GLU A 79 -7.37 -8.49 -2.74
N LEU A 80 -8.26 -7.70 -3.34
CA LEU A 80 -8.09 -7.21 -4.71
C LEU A 80 -6.85 -6.34 -4.86
N ALA A 81 -6.61 -5.46 -3.88
CA ALA A 81 -5.38 -4.66 -3.84
C ALA A 81 -4.12 -5.52 -3.73
N ALA A 82 -4.11 -6.51 -2.84
CA ALA A 82 -2.96 -7.39 -2.68
C ALA A 82 -2.72 -8.29 -3.91
N ASP A 83 -3.78 -8.82 -4.50
CA ASP A 83 -3.70 -9.67 -5.70
C ASP A 83 -3.28 -8.86 -6.94
N TYR A 84 -3.65 -7.58 -7.04
CA TYR A 84 -3.11 -6.69 -8.07
C TYR A 84 -1.58 -6.65 -8.03
N LEU A 85 -0.99 -6.52 -6.83
CA LEU A 85 0.47 -6.57 -6.71
C LEU A 85 1.04 -7.93 -7.04
N ALA A 86 0.39 -9.02 -6.64
CA ALA A 86 0.86 -10.37 -6.94
C ALA A 86 0.85 -10.65 -8.46
N ALA A 87 -0.18 -10.18 -9.17
CA ALA A 87 -0.32 -10.34 -10.62
C ALA A 87 0.68 -9.48 -11.42
N ASN A 88 0.94 -8.25 -10.96
CA ASN A 88 1.79 -7.28 -11.65
C ASN A 88 3.28 -7.33 -11.23
N ASN A 89 3.65 -8.13 -10.22
CA ASN A 89 5.05 -8.33 -9.80
C ASN A 89 5.82 -9.40 -10.58
N LYS A 90 5.37 -9.79 -11.78
CA LYS A 90 6.15 -10.66 -12.66
C LYS A 90 7.31 -9.89 -13.31
N LYS A 91 8.32 -9.50 -12.53
CA LYS A 91 9.64 -9.10 -13.04
C LYS A 91 10.74 -9.55 -12.10
#